data_AF-A0A9N9KKB6-F1
#
_entry.id   AF-A0A9N9KKB6-F1
#
_cell.length_a   1.000
_cell.length_b   1.000
_cell.length_c   1.000
_cell.angle_alpha   90.00
_cell.angle_beta   90.00
_cell.angle_gamma   90.00
#
_symmetry.space_group_name_H-M   'P 1'
#
loop_
_entity.id
_entity.type
_entity.pdbx_description
1 polymer ?
#
loop_
_entity_poly.entity_id
_entity_poly.type
_entity_poly.pdbx_seq_one_letter_code
_entity_poly.pdbx_strand_id
1 'polypeptide(L)'
;LNKMPKVSNSNKLELENNRHKTILAALNEHKNSTTSLKRPSVNGIANAYEIPRTTLRHAIKNNDPPKRRGPPTVLTEQEENQLVGYCINMQKLRFGLTRSGVNHCIMEIMWGNKRPHPFGDKGPGRDWWRRFIKDHTELSFHVSQELSEARAQKANPVV
;
A
#
# COMPACT_ATOMS: atom_id res chain seq x y z
N LEU A 1 20.63 30.82 -11.93
CA LEU A 1 19.79 29.94 -11.05
C LEU A 1 19.60 28.59 -11.75
N ASN A 2 20.48 27.61 -11.48
CA ASN A 2 20.31 26.28 -12.04
C ASN A 2 19.12 25.61 -11.33
N LYS A 3 18.00 25.47 -12.05
CA LYS A 3 16.84 24.71 -11.58
C LYS A 3 17.27 23.26 -11.40
N MET A 4 16.93 22.67 -10.26
CA MET A 4 17.18 21.25 -9.99
C MET A 4 16.54 20.40 -11.10
N PRO A 5 17.19 19.31 -11.52
CA PRO A 5 16.63 18.44 -12.56
C PRO A 5 15.28 17.92 -12.09
N LYS A 6 14.26 18.11 -12.93
CA LYS A 6 12.93 17.53 -12.70
C LYS A 6 13.07 16.01 -12.80
N VAL A 7 12.53 15.30 -11.82
CA VAL A 7 12.45 13.84 -11.83
C VAL A 7 11.72 13.39 -13.12
N SER A 8 12.28 12.39 -13.80
CA SER A 8 11.77 11.90 -15.10
C SER A 8 10.39 11.23 -14.97
N ASN A 9 9.60 11.27 -16.05
CA ASN A 9 8.20 10.84 -16.11
C ASN A 9 7.98 9.35 -15.74
N SER A 10 9.00 8.51 -15.86
CA SER A 10 8.98 7.08 -15.51
C SER A 10 8.97 6.85 -14.00
N ASN A 11 9.64 7.72 -13.22
CA ASN A 11 9.62 7.69 -11.74
C ASN A 11 8.31 8.23 -11.15
N LYS A 12 7.48 8.90 -11.97
CA LYS A 12 6.24 9.56 -11.55
C LYS A 12 5.16 8.56 -11.11
N LEU A 13 5.05 7.41 -11.79
CA LEU A 13 4.10 6.34 -11.44
C LEU A 13 4.54 5.53 -10.20
N GLU A 14 5.85 5.38 -9.96
CA GLU A 14 6.36 4.74 -8.74
C GLU A 14 6.24 5.65 -7.49
N LEU A 15 6.31 6.96 -7.66
CA LEU A 15 6.23 7.94 -6.57
C LEU A 15 4.78 8.27 -6.12
N GLU A 16 3.79 8.15 -7.01
CA GLU A 16 2.37 8.33 -6.63
C GLU A 16 1.84 7.17 -5.76
N ASN A 17 2.40 5.97 -5.91
CA ASN A 17 1.98 4.79 -5.14
C ASN A 17 2.33 4.83 -3.65
N ASN A 18 3.07 5.84 -3.17
CA ASN A 18 3.34 5.95 -1.74
C ASN A 18 3.69 7.39 -1.33
N ARG A 19 2.68 8.28 -1.29
CA ARG A 19 2.80 9.66 -0.77
C ARG A 19 3.63 9.75 0.51
N HIS A 20 3.50 8.77 1.41
CA HIS A 20 4.28 8.68 2.64
C HIS A 20 5.79 8.53 2.37
N LYS A 21 6.21 7.60 1.49
CA LYS A 21 7.61 7.42 1.09
C LYS A 21 8.18 8.67 0.42
N THR A 22 7.40 9.34 -0.44
CA THR A 22 7.82 10.59 -1.09
C THR A 22 8.10 11.70 -0.07
N ILE A 23 7.27 11.82 0.97
CA ILE A 23 7.49 12.79 2.06
C ILE A 23 8.73 12.43 2.89
N LEU A 24 8.97 11.14 3.15
CA LEU A 24 10.18 10.67 3.85
C LEU A 24 11.46 10.98 3.06
N ALA A 25 11.46 10.72 1.75
CA ALA A 25 12.58 11.04 0.88
C ALA A 25 12.90 12.55 0.91
N ALA A 26 11.88 13.40 0.78
CA ALA A 26 12.03 14.85 0.88
C ALA A 26 12.54 15.32 2.26
N LEU A 27 12.09 14.68 3.35
CA LEU A 27 12.57 14.98 4.71
C LEU A 27 14.05 14.60 4.87
N ASN A 28 14.45 13.45 4.35
CA ASN A 28 15.85 12.99 4.39
C ASN A 28 16.76 13.88 3.54
N GLU A 29 16.32 14.31 2.35
CA GLU A 29 17.07 15.28 1.54
C GLU A 29 17.28 16.60 2.28
N HIS A 30 16.23 17.12 2.94
CA HIS A 30 16.33 18.32 3.76
C HIS A 30 17.36 18.17 4.88
N LYS A 31 17.34 17.05 5.61
CA LYS A 31 18.29 16.76 6.70
C LYS A 31 19.73 16.69 6.18
N ASN A 32 19.97 15.92 5.13
CA ASN A 32 21.30 15.72 4.53
C ASN A 32 21.89 17.02 3.96
N SER A 33 21.02 17.94 3.54
CA SER A 33 21.45 19.23 2.99
C SER A 33 21.73 20.30 4.05
N THR A 34 21.36 20.09 5.32
CA THR A 34 21.71 21.03 6.40
C THR A 34 23.23 21.08 6.66
N THR A 35 23.92 19.99 6.34
CA THR A 35 25.37 19.78 6.46
C THR A 35 26.17 20.24 5.24
N SER A 36 25.52 20.58 4.12
CA SER A 36 26.19 21.05 2.89
C SER A 36 26.35 22.57 2.86
N LEU A 37 27.37 23.06 2.14
CA LEU A 37 27.70 24.47 1.94
C LEU A 37 26.54 25.29 1.33
N LYS A 38 25.58 24.64 0.67
CA LYS A 38 24.40 25.28 0.06
C LYS A 38 23.12 24.59 0.48
N ARG A 39 22.35 25.25 1.34
CA ARG A 39 21.07 24.74 1.85
C ARG A 39 19.94 24.96 0.81
N PRO A 40 19.32 23.90 0.27
CA PRO A 40 18.14 24.04 -0.57
C PRO A 40 16.97 24.58 0.25
N SER A 41 16.17 25.45 -0.36
CA SER A 41 14.98 25.97 0.29
C SER A 41 13.93 24.88 0.44
N VAL A 42 13.14 24.93 1.53
CA VAL A 42 11.99 24.02 1.73
C VAL A 42 11.04 24.05 0.53
N ASN A 43 10.91 25.19 -0.17
CA ASN A 43 10.09 25.28 -1.36
C ASN A 43 10.70 24.55 -2.56
N GLY A 44 12.02 24.62 -2.73
CA GLY A 44 12.75 23.93 -3.79
C GLY A 44 12.57 22.42 -3.68
N ILE A 45 12.75 21.87 -2.48
CA ILE A 45 12.53 20.44 -2.20
C ILE A 45 11.07 20.08 -2.43
N ALA A 46 10.12 20.85 -1.86
CA ALA A 46 8.70 20.57 -2.02
C ALA A 46 8.27 20.48 -3.50
N ASN A 47 8.79 21.39 -4.34
CA ASN A 47 8.51 21.38 -5.77
C ASN A 47 9.23 20.23 -6.52
N ALA A 48 10.44 19.86 -6.11
CA ALA A 48 11.18 18.75 -6.72
C ALA A 48 10.47 17.40 -6.48
N TYR A 49 9.83 17.24 -5.32
CA TYR A 49 9.09 16.05 -4.92
C TYR A 49 7.57 16.15 -5.15
N GLU A 50 7.09 17.22 -5.79
CA GLU A 50 5.66 17.47 -6.06
C GLU A 50 4.75 17.36 -4.80
N ILE A 51 5.27 17.74 -3.63
CA ILE A 51 4.52 17.74 -2.37
C ILE A 51 4.13 19.17 -1.93
N PRO A 52 2.97 19.36 -1.27
CA PRO A 52 2.64 20.66 -0.72
C PRO A 52 3.67 21.13 0.31
N ARG A 53 4.13 22.38 0.19
CA ARG A 53 5.10 23.00 1.13
C ARG A 53 4.67 22.87 2.61
N THR A 54 3.36 22.92 2.88
CA THR A 54 2.80 22.76 4.23
C THR A 54 2.99 21.34 4.78
N THR A 55 2.89 20.34 3.91
CA THR A 55 3.13 18.93 4.22
C THR A 55 4.61 18.70 4.58
N LEU A 56 5.54 19.24 3.77
CA LEU A 56 6.96 19.15 4.07
C LEU A 56 7.32 19.90 5.36
N ARG A 57 6.74 21.09 5.60
CA ARG A 57 6.94 21.83 6.87
C ARG A 57 6.46 21.05 8.09
N HIS A 58 5.29 20.40 8.00
CA HIS A 58 4.83 19.51 9.07
C HIS A 58 5.84 18.38 9.30
N ALA A 59 6.30 17.73 8.23
CA ALA A 59 7.24 16.61 8.35
C ALA A 59 8.56 17.02 8.99
N ILE A 60 9.08 18.20 8.63
CA ILE A 60 10.28 18.78 9.25
C ILE A 60 10.05 19.07 10.74
N LYS A 61 8.91 19.67 11.09
CA LYS A 61 8.58 20.03 12.48
C LYS A 61 8.45 18.80 13.38
N ASN A 62 7.76 17.77 12.90
CA ASN A 62 7.43 16.58 13.69
C ASN A 62 8.42 15.42 13.47
N ASN A 63 9.43 15.63 12.63
CA ASN A 63 10.40 14.62 12.20
C ASN A 63 9.77 13.36 11.57
N ASP A 64 8.51 13.46 11.13
CA ASP A 64 7.68 12.34 10.65
C ASP A 64 6.61 12.87 9.67
N PRO A 65 6.30 12.17 8.57
CA PRO A 65 5.23 12.57 7.66
C PRO A 65 3.89 12.71 8.38
N PRO A 66 2.98 13.58 7.88
CA PRO A 66 1.64 13.64 8.44
C PRO A 66 0.96 12.27 8.36
N LYS A 67 0.41 11.85 9.51
CA LYS A 67 -0.35 10.60 9.60
C LYS A 67 -1.57 10.63 8.69
N ARG A 68 -2.00 9.44 8.27
CA ARG A 68 -3.23 9.26 7.49
C ARG A 68 -4.41 9.89 8.24
N ARG A 69 -5.19 10.72 7.54
CA ARG A 69 -6.44 11.26 8.07
C ARG A 69 -7.55 10.23 7.90
N GLY A 70 -8.30 9.97 8.96
CA GLY A 70 -9.42 9.01 8.99
C GLY A 70 -9.22 7.89 10.02
N PRO A 71 -10.22 7.01 10.20
CA PRO A 71 -10.13 5.91 11.14
C PRO A 71 -8.92 5.01 10.84
N PRO A 72 -8.19 4.56 11.88
CA PRO A 72 -7.11 3.61 11.72
C PRO A 72 -7.62 2.34 11.02
N THR A 73 -6.73 1.66 10.31
CA THR A 73 -7.00 0.31 9.81
C THR A 73 -7.28 -0.62 10.98
N VAL A 74 -8.14 -1.62 10.76
CA VAL A 74 -8.45 -2.63 11.81
C VAL A 74 -7.20 -3.46 12.14
N LEU A 75 -6.43 -3.77 11.10
CA LEU A 75 -5.11 -4.39 11.18
C LEU A 75 -4.06 -3.35 11.53
N THR A 76 -3.11 -3.74 12.37
CA THR A 76 -1.85 -3.03 12.57
C THR A 76 -1.03 -3.06 11.28
N GLU A 77 -0.11 -2.11 11.13
CA GLU A 77 0.78 -2.03 9.97
C GLU A 77 1.58 -3.33 9.76
N GLN A 78 2.02 -3.97 10.85
CA GLN A 78 2.75 -5.24 10.80
C GLN A 78 1.87 -6.38 10.26
N GLU A 79 0.66 -6.55 10.79
CA GLU A 79 -0.29 -7.60 10.34
C GLU A 79 -0.69 -7.38 8.88
N GLU A 80 -0.95 -6.12 8.51
CA GLU A 80 -1.33 -5.76 7.15
C GLU A 80 -0.19 -6.05 6.16
N ASN A 81 1.06 -5.71 6.51
CA ASN A 81 2.23 -6.03 5.70
C ASN A 81 2.45 -7.54 5.56
N GLN A 82 2.22 -8.32 6.62
CA GLN A 82 2.30 -9.79 6.56
C GLN A 82 1.23 -10.36 5.62
N LEU A 83 -0.01 -9.87 5.71
CA LEU A 83 -1.11 -10.28 4.84
C LEU A 83 -0.83 -9.95 3.37
N VAL A 84 -0.36 -8.74 3.09
CA VAL A 84 0.01 -8.30 1.74
C VAL A 84 1.17 -9.15 1.20
N GLY A 85 2.19 -9.39 2.02
CA GLY A 85 3.32 -10.25 1.66
C GLY A 85 2.89 -11.67 1.32
N TYR A 86 1.98 -12.25 2.10
CA TYR A 86 1.37 -13.55 1.81
C TYR A 86 0.63 -13.52 0.46
N CYS A 87 -0.19 -12.49 0.21
CA CYS A 87 -0.92 -12.35 -1.03
C CYS A 87 0.01 -12.27 -2.25
N ILE A 88 1.05 -11.44 -2.18
CA ILE A 88 2.06 -11.32 -3.25
C ILE A 88 2.76 -12.67 -3.49
N ASN A 89 3.07 -13.41 -2.43
CA ASN A 89 3.70 -14.72 -2.55
C ASN A 89 2.77 -15.72 -3.27
N MET A 90 1.49 -15.76 -2.91
CA MET A 90 0.51 -16.62 -3.58
C MET A 90 0.35 -16.28 -5.06
N GLN A 91 0.36 -14.99 -5.42
CA GLN A 91 0.35 -14.56 -6.81
C GLN A 91 1.58 -15.02 -7.59
N LYS A 92 2.77 -14.92 -6.99
CA LYS A 92 4.03 -15.41 -7.60
C LYS A 92 3.97 -16.92 -7.87
N LEU A 93 3.38 -17.66 -6.95
CA LEU A 93 3.16 -19.10 -7.07
C LEU A 93 1.99 -19.48 -7.99
N ARG A 94 1.35 -18.49 -8.63
CA ARG A 94 0.18 -18.68 -9.52
C ARG A 94 -1.04 -19.29 -8.83
N PHE A 95 -1.13 -19.18 -7.51
CA PHE A 95 -2.34 -19.51 -6.79
C PHE A 95 -3.35 -18.37 -6.91
N GLY A 96 -4.61 -18.72 -7.18
CA GLY A 96 -5.70 -17.77 -7.24
C GLY A 96 -6.02 -17.23 -5.85
N LEU A 97 -5.81 -15.92 -5.63
CA LEU A 97 -6.26 -15.27 -4.41
C LEU A 97 -7.76 -15.05 -4.45
N THR A 98 -8.49 -15.78 -3.60
CA THR A 98 -9.92 -15.56 -3.41
C THR A 98 -10.18 -14.65 -2.22
N ARG A 99 -11.24 -13.85 -2.32
CA ARG A 99 -11.71 -12.99 -1.23
C ARG A 99 -12.00 -13.79 0.05
N SER A 100 -12.54 -15.00 -0.11
CA SER A 100 -12.86 -15.90 1.00
C SER A 100 -11.59 -16.37 1.74
N GLY A 101 -10.54 -16.73 0.99
CA GLY A 101 -9.27 -17.16 1.60
C GLY A 101 -8.61 -16.05 2.42
N VAL A 102 -8.56 -14.83 1.87
CA VAL A 102 -8.01 -13.69 2.61
C VAL A 102 -8.87 -13.30 3.81
N ASN A 103 -10.20 -13.37 3.69
CA ASN A 103 -11.09 -13.18 4.84
C ASN A 103 -10.78 -14.17 5.96
N HIS A 104 -10.51 -15.43 5.62
CA HIS A 104 -10.14 -16.46 6.58
C HIS A 104 -8.84 -16.09 7.30
N CYS A 105 -7.78 -15.76 6.56
CA CYS A 105 -6.50 -15.34 7.15
C CYS A 105 -6.66 -14.14 8.09
N ILE A 106 -7.48 -13.15 7.72
CA ILE A 106 -7.75 -11.98 8.58
C ILE A 106 -8.44 -12.41 9.88
N MET A 107 -9.44 -13.29 9.79
CA MET A 107 -10.14 -13.79 10.98
C MET A 107 -9.22 -14.62 11.87
N GLU A 108 -8.33 -15.42 11.31
CA GLU A 108 -7.29 -16.14 12.08
C GLU A 108 -6.38 -15.18 12.84
N ILE A 109 -5.92 -14.10 12.21
CA ILE A 109 -5.12 -13.05 12.88
C ILE A 109 -5.91 -12.43 14.03
N MET A 110 -7.19 -12.09 13.81
CA MET A 110 -8.04 -11.50 14.85
C MET A 110 -8.27 -12.44 16.03
N TRP A 111 -8.56 -13.72 15.75
CA TRP A 111 -8.78 -14.73 16.79
C TRP A 111 -7.50 -15.04 17.57
N GLY A 112 -6.36 -15.15 16.89
CA GLY A 112 -5.06 -15.35 17.53
C GLY A 112 -4.69 -14.21 18.49
N ASN A 113 -5.01 -12.97 18.10
CA ASN A 113 -4.66 -11.79 18.88
C ASN A 113 -5.69 -11.42 19.96
N LYS A 114 -6.85 -12.10 20.00
CA LYS A 114 -7.94 -11.89 20.99
C LYS A 114 -8.36 -10.41 21.14
N ARG A 115 -8.23 -9.63 20.08
CA ARG A 115 -8.56 -8.19 20.07
C ARG A 115 -10.02 -7.99 19.65
N PRO A 116 -10.72 -6.99 20.22
CA PRO A 116 -12.01 -6.59 19.68
C PRO A 116 -11.84 -6.04 18.26
N HIS A 117 -12.65 -6.53 17.32
CA HIS A 117 -12.65 -6.09 15.93
C HIS A 117 -14.08 -5.91 15.43
N PRO A 118 -14.31 -5.04 14.41
CA PRO A 118 -15.64 -4.75 13.90
C PRO A 118 -16.15 -5.78 12.87
N PHE A 119 -15.38 -6.82 12.58
CA PHE A 119 -15.77 -7.84 11.60
C PHE A 119 -16.77 -8.83 12.21
N GLY A 120 -17.80 -9.21 11.45
CA GLY A 120 -18.66 -10.34 11.81
C GLY A 120 -18.03 -11.68 11.44
N ASP A 121 -18.78 -12.77 11.63
CA ASP A 121 -18.30 -14.15 11.42
C ASP A 121 -17.80 -14.43 10.00
N LYS A 122 -18.34 -13.71 9.01
CA LYS A 122 -17.95 -13.82 7.59
C LYS A 122 -16.69 -13.00 7.24
N GLY A 123 -16.11 -12.33 8.22
CA GLY A 123 -14.92 -11.50 8.08
C GLY A 123 -15.20 -10.10 7.50
N PRO A 124 -14.18 -9.46 6.89
CA PRO A 124 -14.27 -8.10 6.40
C PRO A 124 -15.33 -7.86 5.32
N GLY A 125 -16.09 -6.77 5.51
CA GLY A 125 -17.13 -6.31 4.60
C GLY A 125 -16.62 -5.67 3.31
N ARG A 126 -17.54 -5.29 2.42
CA ARG A 126 -17.23 -4.72 1.08
C ARG A 126 -16.40 -3.43 1.16
N ASP A 127 -16.69 -2.55 2.12
CA ASP A 127 -16.00 -1.26 2.21
C ASP A 127 -14.57 -1.39 2.70
N TRP A 128 -14.33 -2.32 3.64
CA TRP A 128 -12.98 -2.66 4.06
C TRP A 128 -12.17 -3.17 2.87
N TRP A 129 -12.73 -4.09 2.08
CA TRP A 129 -12.09 -4.62 0.87
C TRP A 129 -11.78 -3.54 -0.18
N ARG A 130 -12.72 -2.64 -0.44
CA ARG A 130 -12.51 -1.53 -1.38
C ARG A 130 -11.34 -0.66 -0.93
N ARG A 131 -11.22 -0.41 0.37
CA ARG A 131 -10.11 0.34 0.95
C ARG A 131 -8.79 -0.44 0.89
N PHE A 132 -8.79 -1.71 1.26
CA PHE A 132 -7.61 -2.59 1.22
C PHE A 132 -7.00 -2.67 -0.19
N ILE A 133 -7.82 -2.93 -1.22
CA ILE A 133 -7.33 -2.98 -2.61
C ILE A 133 -6.84 -1.60 -3.09
N LYS A 134 -7.51 -0.52 -2.67
CA LYS A 134 -7.09 0.85 -3.00
C LYS A 134 -5.75 1.21 -2.36
N ASP A 135 -5.52 0.77 -1.12
CA ASP A 135 -4.31 1.04 -0.38
C ASP A 135 -3.13 0.17 -0.87
N HIS A 136 -3.41 -1.04 -1.40
CA HIS A 136 -2.41 -2.01 -1.90
C HIS A 136 -2.63 -2.33 -3.39
N THR A 137 -2.32 -1.37 -4.25
CA THR A 137 -2.52 -1.47 -5.71
C THR A 137 -1.68 -2.55 -6.39
N GLU A 138 -0.64 -3.06 -5.72
CA GLU A 138 0.17 -4.18 -6.15
C GLU A 138 -0.59 -5.53 -6.13
N LEU A 139 -1.73 -5.60 -5.44
CA LEU A 139 -2.54 -6.81 -5.35
C LEU A 139 -3.58 -6.89 -6.49
N SER A 140 -3.45 -7.89 -7.35
CA SER A 140 -4.50 -8.32 -8.28
C SER A 140 -5.28 -9.53 -7.74
N PHE A 141 -6.59 -9.36 -7.50
CA PHE A 141 -7.50 -10.45 -7.16
C PHE A 141 -8.18 -10.96 -8.43
N HIS A 142 -7.91 -12.21 -8.80
CA HIS A 142 -8.58 -12.85 -9.92
C HIS A 142 -9.91 -13.45 -9.45
N VAL A 143 -10.99 -13.09 -10.13
CA VAL A 143 -12.23 -13.87 -10.06
C VAL A 143 -12.02 -15.09 -10.95
N SER A 144 -12.11 -16.30 -10.39
CA SER A 144 -12.08 -17.53 -11.17
C SER A 144 -13.18 -17.46 -12.23
N GLN A 145 -12.78 -17.51 -13.51
CA GLN A 145 -13.73 -17.66 -14.60
C GLN A 145 -14.28 -19.09 -14.58
N GLU A 146 -15.57 -19.23 -14.85
CA GLU A 146 -16.16 -20.54 -15.08
C GLU A 146 -15.39 -21.24 -16.21
N LEU A 147 -15.05 -22.51 -16.01
CA LEU A 147 -14.45 -23.31 -17.06
C LEU A 147 -15.46 -23.40 -18.21
N SER A 148 -14.99 -23.23 -19.45
CA SER A 148 -15.84 -23.53 -20.59
C SER A 148 -16.30 -24.99 -20.54
N GLU A 149 -17.51 -25.27 -21.02
CA GLU A 149 -18.11 -26.61 -20.99
C GLU A 149 -17.16 -27.69 -21.55
N ALA A 150 -16.50 -27.39 -22.68
CA ALA A 150 -15.53 -28.27 -23.30
C ALA A 150 -14.28 -28.56 -22.44
N ARG A 151 -13.87 -27.64 -21.55
CA ARG A 151 -12.77 -27.84 -20.60
C ARG A 151 -13.24 -28.60 -19.37
N ALA A 152 -14.43 -28.30 -18.86
CA ALA A 152 -15.02 -28.99 -17.71
C ALA A 152 -15.23 -30.49 -18.00
N GLN A 153 -15.74 -30.82 -19.20
CA GLN A 153 -15.91 -32.22 -19.65
C GLN A 153 -14.59 -32.99 -19.72
N LYS A 154 -13.47 -32.33 -20.05
CA LYS A 154 -12.14 -32.97 -20.09
C LYS A 154 -11.48 -33.12 -18.72
N ALA A 155 -11.88 -32.31 -17.74
CA ALA A 155 -11.34 -32.34 -16.39
C ALA A 155 -11.97 -33.42 -15.51
N ASN A 156 -13.17 -33.90 -15.87
CA ASN A 156 -13.80 -35.06 -15.23
C ASN A 156 -13.47 -36.32 -16.05
N PRO A 157 -12.45 -37.13 -15.68
CA PRO A 157 -12.34 -38.47 -16.23
C PRO A 157 -13.62 -39.20 -15.81
N VAL A 158 -14.41 -39.61 -16.78
CA VAL A 158 -15.62 -40.40 -16.56
C VAL A 158 -15.24 -41.61 -15.69
N VAL A 159 -15.85 -41.70 -14.50
CA VAL A 159 -15.84 -42.90 -13.64
C VAL A 159 -16.93 -43.83 -14.12
#